data_AF-A0A954H4U9-F1
#
_entry.id   AF-A0A954H4U9-F1
#
_cell.length_a   1.000
_cell.length_b   1.000
_cell.length_c   1.000
_cell.angle_alpha   90.00
_cell.angle_beta   90.00
_cell.angle_gamma   90.00
#
_symmetry.space_group_name_H-M   'P 1'
#
loop_
_entity.id
_entity.type
_entity.pdbx_description
1 polymer ?
#
loop_
_entity_poly.entity_id
_entity_poly.type
_entity_poly.pdbx_seq_one_letter_code
_entity_poly.pdbx_strand_id
1 'polypeptide(L)'
;MVHQLFSPAEPTASSCSCRSCGQGSLIPVLSLGATPLANALLDVDQLNQPESRWPLELVRCPDCSLVQITETVPPETLFRHYSYMSSFSDTM
;
A
#
# COMPACT_ATOMS: atom_id res chain seq x y z
N MET A 1 -26.31 -12.45 -3.98
CA MET A 1 -25.28 -13.35 -4.54
C MET A 1 -24.14 -12.46 -5.05
N VAL A 2 -23.37 -11.86 -4.13
CA VAL A 2 -22.23 -10.97 -4.44
C VAL A 2 -20.96 -11.79 -4.27
N HIS A 3 -20.77 -12.73 -5.18
CA HIS A 3 -19.49 -13.42 -5.34
C HIS A 3 -18.93 -13.00 -6.69
N GLN A 4 -17.67 -12.56 -6.66
CA GLN A 4 -16.75 -12.41 -7.80
C GLN A 4 -16.80 -11.10 -8.58
N LEU A 5 -16.08 -10.10 -8.06
CA LEU A 5 -15.14 -9.28 -8.85
C LEU A 5 -13.94 -8.90 -7.95
N PHE A 6 -13.27 -9.88 -7.35
CA PHE A 6 -11.92 -9.70 -6.83
C PHE A 6 -10.96 -10.20 -7.91
N SER A 7 -10.53 -9.31 -8.81
CA SER A 7 -9.35 -9.59 -9.62
C SER A 7 -8.14 -9.67 -8.69
N PRO A 8 -7.26 -10.67 -8.83
CA PRO A 8 -6.00 -10.67 -8.11
C PRO A 8 -5.19 -9.44 -8.55
N ALA A 9 -4.80 -8.62 -7.57
CA ALA A 9 -3.79 -7.59 -7.77
C ALA A 9 -2.55 -8.24 -8.39
N GLU A 10 -1.95 -7.58 -9.38
CA GLU A 10 -0.69 -8.01 -9.97
C GLU A 10 0.35 -8.18 -8.84
N PRO A 11 1.12 -9.28 -8.82
CA PRO A 11 2.08 -9.55 -7.75
C PRO A 11 3.24 -8.55 -7.85
N THR A 12 3.16 -7.48 -7.07
CA THR A 12 4.33 -6.67 -6.74
C THR A 12 5.11 -7.35 -5.61
N ALA A 13 6.38 -6.97 -5.43
CA ALA A 13 7.33 -7.69 -4.59
C ALA A 13 6.95 -7.61 -3.09
N SER A 14 6.23 -8.62 -2.60
CA SER A 14 6.00 -8.82 -1.18
C SER A 14 7.33 -9.15 -0.49
N SER A 15 7.78 -8.26 0.40
CA SER A 15 9.05 -8.40 1.11
C SER A 15 8.96 -9.48 2.20
N CYS A 16 9.79 -10.51 2.07
CA CYS A 16 9.93 -11.58 3.06
C CYS A 16 10.96 -11.25 4.16
N SER A 17 11.61 -10.08 4.11
CA SER A 17 12.69 -9.67 5.02
C SER A 17 12.44 -8.30 5.61
N CYS A 18 12.84 -8.11 6.86
CA CYS A 18 12.79 -6.81 7.54
C CYS A 18 13.64 -5.78 6.81
N ARG A 19 13.04 -4.65 6.40
CA ARG A 19 13.76 -3.57 5.69
C ARG A 19 14.89 -2.91 6.49
N SER A 20 14.87 -3.01 7.81
CA SER A 20 15.90 -2.40 8.68
C SER A 20 17.05 -3.36 8.99
N CYS A 21 16.76 -4.54 9.55
CA CYS A 21 17.80 -5.47 10.01
C CYS A 21 18.02 -6.69 9.08
N GLY A 22 17.24 -6.84 8.01
CA GLY A 22 17.36 -7.94 7.05
C GLY A 22 16.82 -9.30 7.51
N GLN A 23 16.39 -9.44 8.77
CA GLN A 23 15.88 -10.72 9.28
C GLN A 23 14.55 -11.11 8.65
N GLY A 24 14.37 -12.40 8.34
CA GLY A 24 13.22 -12.94 7.59
C GLY A 24 11.98 -13.28 8.43
N SER A 25 12.12 -13.36 9.75
CA SER A 25 11.00 -13.72 10.63
C SER A 25 10.12 -12.50 10.86
N LEU A 26 9.01 -12.36 10.13
CA LEU A 26 8.05 -11.27 10.31
C LEU A 26 6.74 -11.81 10.89
N ILE A 27 6.19 -11.12 11.90
CA ILE A 27 4.97 -11.51 12.60
C ILE A 27 3.80 -10.66 12.08
N PRO A 28 2.70 -11.24 11.57
CA PRO A 28 1.51 -10.50 11.19
C PRO A 28 0.90 -9.71 12.36
N VAL A 29 0.44 -8.49 12.09
CA VAL A 29 -0.21 -7.60 13.06
C VAL A 29 -1.63 -7.28 12.63
N LEU A 30 -1.82 -6.85 11.37
CA LEU A 30 -3.11 -6.43 10.84
C LEU A 30 -3.16 -6.65 9.33
N SER A 31 -4.26 -7.20 8.84
CA SER A 31 -4.60 -7.25 7.41
C SER A 31 -5.69 -6.23 7.12
N LEU A 32 -5.43 -5.34 6.15
CA LEU A 32 -6.44 -4.43 5.58
C LEU A 32 -6.89 -4.90 4.18
N GLY A 33 -6.34 -6.00 3.68
CA GLY A 33 -6.69 -6.59 2.40
C GLY A 33 -6.28 -5.73 1.20
N ALA A 34 -6.96 -5.95 0.07
CA ALA A 34 -6.66 -5.27 -1.20
C ALA A 34 -7.20 -3.83 -1.21
N THR A 35 -6.29 -2.87 -1.04
CA THR A 35 -6.59 -1.44 -0.84
C THR A 35 -6.03 -0.62 -2.03
N PRO A 36 -6.76 0.37 -2.56
CA PRO A 36 -6.23 1.27 -3.59
C PRO A 36 -5.21 2.26 -3.00
N LEU A 37 -4.50 3.00 -3.86
CA LEU A 37 -3.60 4.06 -3.40
C LEU A 37 -4.40 5.22 -2.82
N ALA A 38 -4.08 5.61 -1.59
CA ALA A 38 -4.79 6.66 -0.88
C ALA A 38 -4.82 8.02 -1.62
N ASN A 39 -3.80 8.32 -2.42
CA ASN A 39 -3.65 9.61 -3.11
C ASN A 39 -3.95 9.53 -4.63
N ALA A 40 -4.41 8.38 -5.13
CA ALA A 40 -4.80 8.22 -6.54
C ALA A 40 -6.28 8.60 -6.73
N LEU A 41 -6.58 9.90 -6.64
CA LEU A 41 -7.94 10.41 -6.83
C LEU A 41 -8.42 10.18 -8.28
N LEU A 42 -9.64 9.70 -8.43
CA LEU A 42 -10.24 9.39 -9.73
C LEU A 42 -10.93 10.62 -10.34
N ASP A 43 -10.72 10.81 -11.64
CA ASP A 43 -11.52 11.72 -12.46
C ASP A 43 -12.88 11.12 -12.80
N VAL A 44 -13.84 11.95 -13.23
CA VAL A 44 -15.20 11.53 -13.59
C VAL A 44 -15.19 10.41 -14.66
N ASP A 45 -14.28 10.49 -15.63
CA ASP A 45 -14.15 9.51 -16.71
C ASP A 45 -13.57 8.16 -16.24
N GLN A 46 -13.04 8.10 -15.02
CA GLN A 46 -12.42 6.92 -14.43
C GLN A 46 -13.35 6.16 -13.47
N LEU A 47 -14.53 6.71 -13.13
CA LEU A 47 -15.44 6.13 -12.13
C LEU A 47 -15.94 4.71 -12.47
N ASN A 48 -15.99 4.37 -13.76
CA ASN A 48 -16.41 3.04 -14.22
C ASN A 48 -15.23 2.13 -14.59
N GLN A 49 -14.00 2.60 -14.39
CA GLN A 49 -12.79 1.85 -14.70
C GLN A 49 -12.31 1.08 -13.46
N PRO A 50 -11.65 -0.08 -13.65
CA PRO A 50 -11.07 -0.80 -12.52
C PRO A 50 -9.94 0.01 -11.89
N GLU A 51 -9.95 0.08 -10.57
CA GLU A 51 -8.90 0.73 -9.79
C GLU A 51 -7.82 -0.28 -9.41
N SER A 52 -6.55 0.11 -9.53
CA SER A 52 -5.43 -0.72 -9.06
C SER A 52 -5.47 -0.83 -7.53
N ARG A 53 -5.20 -2.02 -7.01
CA ARG A 53 -5.24 -2.33 -5.57
C ARG A 53 -4.02 -3.15 -5.19
N TRP A 54 -3.57 -3.00 -3.95
CA TRP A 54 -2.42 -3.71 -3.42
C TRP A 54 -2.76 -4.32 -2.05
N PRO A 55 -2.17 -5.49 -1.71
CA PRO A 55 -2.27 -6.02 -0.36
C PRO A 55 -1.69 -5.04 0.66
N LEU A 56 -2.48 -4.66 1.65
CA LEU A 56 -2.06 -3.81 2.76
C LEU A 56 -1.98 -4.63 4.04
N GLU A 57 -0.83 -5.28 4.21
CA GLU A 57 -0.55 -6.19 5.33
C GLU A 57 0.53 -5.61 6.23
N LEU A 58 0.21 -5.45 7.51
CA LEU A 58 1.11 -4.93 8.52
C LEU A 58 1.80 -6.07 9.26
N VAL A 59 3.12 -6.02 9.34
CA VAL A 59 3.96 -7.03 10.02
C VAL A 59 4.95 -6.36 10.96
N ARG A 60 5.32 -7.05 12.04
CA ARG A 60 6.34 -6.64 13.01
C ARG A 60 7.54 -7.58 12.95
N CYS A 61 8.74 -7.01 12.91
CA CYS A 61 9.98 -7.76 13.10
C CYS A 61 10.21 -8.02 14.61
N PRO A 62 10.41 -9.28 15.05
CA PRO A 62 10.71 -9.60 16.44
C PRO A 62 12.12 -9.17 16.85
N ASP A 63 13.08 -9.14 15.92
CA ASP A 63 14.50 -8.85 16.20
C ASP A 63 14.77 -7.36 16.46
N CYS A 64 14.24 -6.47 15.62
CA CYS A 64 14.49 -5.02 15.73
C CYS A 64 13.23 -4.20 16.04
N SER A 65 12.08 -4.86 16.26
CA SER A 65 10.79 -4.23 16.55
C SER A 65 10.21 -3.31 15.46
N LEU A 66 10.80 -3.25 14.26
CA LEU A 66 10.26 -2.48 13.14
C LEU A 66 8.87 -3.03 12.75
N VAL A 67 7.89 -2.14 12.69
CA VAL A 67 6.59 -2.39 12.05
C VAL A 67 6.65 -1.87 10.62
N GLN A 68 6.24 -2.68 9.65
CA GLN A 68 6.31 -2.36 8.23
C GLN A 68 5.17 -3.01 7.46
N ILE A 69 4.91 -2.55 6.24
CA ILE A 69 4.01 -3.22 5.30
C ILE A 69 4.76 -4.31 4.52
N THR A 70 4.10 -5.37 4.08
CA THR A 70 4.77 -6.41 3.27
C THR A 70 5.05 -5.93 1.85
N GLU A 71 4.16 -5.12 1.29
CA GLU A 71 4.17 -4.75 -0.13
C GLU A 71 4.98 -3.49 -0.40
N THR A 72 5.61 -3.40 -1.59
CA THR A 72 6.34 -2.20 -2.03
C THR A 72 5.82 -1.77 -3.39
N VAL A 73 4.95 -0.76 -3.41
CA VAL A 73 4.47 -0.15 -4.65
C VAL A 73 5.61 0.64 -5.30
N PRO A 74 5.83 0.53 -6.63
CA PRO A 74 6.87 1.28 -7.32
C PRO A 74 6.75 2.79 -7.09
N PRO A 75 7.85 3.50 -6.82
CA PRO A 75 7.86 4.96 -6.66
C PRO A 75 7.25 5.69 -7.86
N GLU A 76 7.47 5.20 -9.08
CA GLU A 76 6.95 5.76 -10.32
C GLU A 76 5.42 5.69 -10.40
N THR A 77 4.79 4.78 -9.64
CA THR A 77 3.34 4.70 -9.49
C THR A 77 2.85 5.67 -8.42
N LEU A 78 3.51 5.70 -7.26
CA LEU A 78 3.13 6.54 -6.11
C LEU A 78 3.30 8.04 -6.37
N PHE A 79 4.35 8.42 -7.10
CA PHE A 79 4.79 9.82 -7.21
C PHE A 79 4.57 10.43 -8.59
N ARG A 80 3.91 9.73 -9.53
CA ARG A 80 3.60 10.27 -10.86
C ARG A 80 2.71 11.52 -10.80
N HIS A 81 1.66 11.45 -9.99
CA HIS A 81 0.69 12.54 -9.80
C HIS A 81 0.55 12.81 -8.30
N TYR A 82 1.55 13.49 -7.74
CA TYR A 82 1.61 13.75 -6.30
C TYR A 82 0.75 14.95 -5.91
N SER A 83 -0.43 14.68 -5.37
CA SER A 83 -1.45 15.68 -5.01
C SER A 83 -1.27 16.30 -3.62
N TYR A 84 -0.25 15.90 -2.86
CA TYR A 84 -0.01 16.38 -1.51
C TYR A 84 0.94 17.59 -1.49
N MET A 85 0.53 18.66 -0.80
CA MET A 85 1.36 19.86 -0.56
C MET A 85 1.69 20.00 0.93
N SER A 86 2.99 20.14 1.24
CA SER A 86 3.46 20.37 2.60
C SER A 86 3.26 21.83 3.04
N SER A 87 2.96 22.04 4.32
CA SER A 87 2.86 23.38 4.94
C SER A 87 1.79 24.29 4.34
N PHE A 88 0.69 23.72 3.88
CA PHE A 88 -0.46 24.45 3.31
C PHE A 88 -1.40 25.04 4.40
N SER A 89 -0.89 25.31 5.61
CA SER A 89 -1.64 25.95 6.68
C SER A 89 -1.34 27.44 6.70
N ASP A 90 -2.37 28.28 6.62
CA ASP A 90 -2.25 29.73 6.80
C ASP A 90 -2.10 30.14 8.28
N THR A 91 -2.18 29.18 9.20
CA THR A 91 -2.11 29.40 10.65
C THR A 91 -0.87 28.71 11.22
N MET A 92 -0.03 29.47 11.94
CA MET A 92 1.00 28.98 12.86
C MET A 92 0.41 28.73 14.25
#